data_AF-A0A9N9NZH1-F1
#
_entry.id   AF-A0A9N9NZH1-F1
#
_cell.length_a   1.000
_cell.length_b   1.000
_cell.length_c   1.000
_cell.angle_alpha   90.00
_cell.angle_beta   90.00
_cell.angle_gamma   90.00
#
_symmetry.space_group_name_H-M   'P 1'
#
loop_
_entity.id
_entity.type
_entity.pdbx_description
1 polymer ?
#
loop_
_entity_poly.entity_id
_entity_poly.type
_entity_poly.pdbx_seq_one_letter_code
_entity_poly.pdbx_strand_id
1 'polypeptide(L)' 'ALKCNQKYDKKGGGKRLAKEIIAALIRFFMIEQHDPSDQYFAKDMLDKLNEMAENSELSYEVIPSLKKIES' A
#
# COMPACT_ATOMS: atom_id res chain seq x y z
N ALA A 1 -10.89 15.87 18.26
CA ALA A 1 -9.70 16.54 17.69
C ALA A 1 -8.86 15.49 16.98
N LEU A 2 -8.90 15.45 15.63
CA LEU A 2 -8.04 14.57 14.82
C LEU A 2 -7.01 15.45 14.13
N LYS A 3 -5.85 15.62 14.77
CA LYS A 3 -4.73 16.36 14.22
C LYS A 3 -3.55 15.42 14.04
N CYS A 4 -3.50 14.77 12.88
CA CYS A 4 -2.31 14.17 12.28
C CYS A 4 -2.42 14.43 10.77
N ASN A 5 -2.07 15.60 10.24
CA ASN A 5 -0.70 16.05 9.98
C ASN A 5 0.28 14.93 9.58
N GLN A 6 -0.17 13.86 8.92
CA GLN A 6 0.74 12.99 8.18
C GLN A 6 1.17 13.73 6.92
N LYS A 7 2.11 14.66 7.11
CA LYS A 7 2.89 15.24 6.03
C LYS A 7 3.61 14.07 5.38
N TYR A 8 3.25 13.75 4.15
CA TYR A 8 4.13 13.03 3.23
C TYR A 8 5.35 13.93 2.99
N ASP A 9 6.21 13.99 4.01
CA ASP A 9 7.40 14.78 4.02
C ASP A 9 8.34 14.18 2.98
N LYS A 10 8.86 15.06 2.13
CA LYS A 10 9.67 14.73 0.96
C LYS A 10 10.87 13.88 1.39
N LYS A 11 10.86 12.58 1.12
CA LYS A 11 12.02 11.71 1.36
C LYS A 11 12.38 10.86 0.15
N GLY A 12 13.58 11.12 -0.36
CA GLY A 12 14.45 10.15 -1.00
C GLY A 12 14.22 9.95 -2.49
N GLY A 13 15.26 10.14 -3.30
CA GLY A 13 15.37 9.65 -4.67
C GLY A 13 15.45 8.12 -4.76
N GLY A 14 14.63 7.40 -3.99
CA GLY A 14 14.40 5.97 -4.15
C GLY A 14 13.41 5.72 -5.28
N LYS A 15 13.50 4.55 -5.91
CA LYS A 15 12.60 4.11 -6.99
C LYS A 15 11.14 4.29 -6.53
N ARG A 16 10.47 5.30 -7.09
CA ARG A 16 9.07 5.64 -6.77
C ARG A 16 8.19 4.42 -7.05
N LEU A 17 7.29 4.10 -6.14
CA LEU A 17 6.26 3.10 -6.40
C LEU A 17 5.39 3.59 -7.55
N ALA A 18 4.89 2.65 -8.35
CA ALA A 18 3.92 2.97 -9.39
C ALA A 18 2.68 3.60 -8.76
N LYS A 19 2.06 4.55 -9.46
CA LYS A 19 0.90 5.28 -8.94
C LYS A 19 -0.27 4.35 -8.60
N GLU A 20 -0.42 3.27 -9.36
CA GLU A 20 -1.47 2.26 -9.17
C GLU A 20 -1.27 1.46 -7.88
N ILE A 21 -0.02 1.11 -7.56
CA ILE A 21 0.35 0.48 -6.28
C ILE A 21 0.06 1.42 -5.11
N ILE A 22 0.44 2.68 -5.23
CA ILE A 22 0.17 3.68 -4.18
C ILE A 22 -1.35 3.82 -3.96
N ALA A 23 -2.14 3.88 -5.04
CA ALA A 23 -3.58 3.97 -4.95
C ALA A 23 -4.20 2.70 -4.31
N ALA A 24 -3.69 1.51 -4.64
CA ALA A 24 -4.13 0.26 -4.02
C ALA A 24 -3.82 0.23 -2.51
N LEU A 25 -2.58 0.56 -2.11
CA LEU A 25 -2.18 0.62 -0.70
C LEU A 25 -3.01 1.62 0.11
N ILE A 26 -3.29 2.81 -0.45
CA ILE A 26 -4.18 3.79 0.19
C ILE A 26 -5.59 3.23 0.39
N ARG A 27 -6.13 2.52 -0.61
CA ARG A 27 -7.46 1.89 -0.49
C ARG A 27 -7.50 0.86 0.62
N PHE A 28 -6.50 -0.01 0.73
CA PHE A 28 -6.42 -0.99 1.82
C PHE A 28 -6.34 -0.31 3.18
N PHE A 29 -5.52 0.73 3.32
CA PHE A 29 -5.42 1.50 4.56
C PHE A 29 -6.73 2.20 4.96
N MET A 30 -7.50 2.69 3.99
CA MET A 30 -8.81 3.29 4.26
C MET A 30 -9.85 2.28 4.76
N ILE A 31 -9.79 1.02 4.29
CA ILE A 31 -10.66 -0.07 4.74
C ILE A 31 -10.31 -0.45 6.18
N GLU A 32 -9.02 -0.60 6.50
CA GLU A 32 -8.51 -0.83 7.86
C GLU A 32 -8.95 0.26 8.84
N GLN A 33 -9.00 1.52 8.41
CA GLN A 33 -9.47 2.64 9.26
C GLN A 33 -10.98 2.59 9.54
N HIS A 34 -11.76 1.88 8.73
CA HIS A 34 -13.21 1.79 8.88
C HIS A 34 -13.61 0.71 9.89
N ASP A 35 -12.93 -0.45 9.90
CA ASP A 35 -13.14 -1.50 10.89
C ASP A 35 -11.80 -2.10 11.35
N PRO A 36 -11.46 -2.01 12.65
CA PRO A 36 -10.20 -2.55 13.16
C PRO A 36 -10.13 -4.08 13.11
N SER A 37 -11.26 -4.77 12.87
CA SER A 37 -11.28 -6.21 12.62
C SER A 37 -10.84 -6.57 11.19
N ASP A 38 -10.96 -5.62 10.26
CA ASP A 38 -10.48 -5.71 8.86
C ASP A 38 -9.08 -5.11 8.70
N GLN A 39 -8.28 -5.14 9.77
CA GLN A 39 -6.90 -4.66 9.72
C GLN A 39 -6.08 -5.48 8.72
N TYR A 40 -5.60 -4.80 7.68
CA TYR A 40 -4.66 -5.37 6.71
C TYR A 40 -3.24 -5.26 7.25
N PHE A 41 -2.59 -6.38 7.52
CA PHE A 41 -1.14 -6.37 7.76
C PHE A 41 -0.40 -6.20 6.43
N ALA A 42 0.88 -5.82 6.50
CA ALA A 42 1.71 -5.65 5.32
C ALA A 42 1.77 -6.91 4.44
N LYS A 43 1.63 -8.10 5.04
CA LYS A 43 1.51 -9.38 4.31
C LYS A 43 0.21 -9.47 3.53
N ASP A 44 -0.92 -9.15 4.15
CA ASP A 44 -2.23 -9.16 3.49
C ASP A 44 -2.28 -8.15 2.34
N MET A 45 -1.66 -6.97 2.51
CA MET A 45 -1.53 -6.00 1.43
C MET A 45 -0.68 -6.53 0.27
N LEU A 46 0.41 -7.25 0.57
CA LEU A 46 1.24 -7.87 -0.47
C LEU A 46 0.49 -8.98 -1.20
N ASP A 47 -0.22 -9.85 -0.49
CA ASP A 47 -1.05 -10.91 -1.08
C ASP A 47 -2.12 -10.31 -1.99
N LYS A 48 -2.80 -9.23 -1.58
CA LYS A 48 -3.76 -8.52 -2.44
C LYS A 48 -3.13 -7.89 -3.67
N LEU A 49 -1.93 -7.33 -3.56
CA LEU A 49 -1.22 -6.81 -4.73
C LEU A 49 -0.84 -7.92 -5.70
N ASN A 50 -0.48 -9.11 -5.21
CA ASN A 50 -0.22 -10.27 -6.06
C ASN A 50 -1.49 -10.77 -6.73
N GLU A 51 -2.62 -10.84 -6.02
CA GLU A 51 -3.94 -11.20 -6.59
C GLU A 51 -4.34 -10.24 -7.72
N MET A 52 -4.12 -8.94 -7.54
CA MET A 52 -4.36 -7.93 -8.59
C MET A 52 -3.43 -8.13 -9.80
N ALA A 53 -2.19 -8.60 -9.60
CA ALA A 53 -1.30 -8.92 -10.72
C ALA A 53 -1.66 -10.24 -11.41
N GLU A 54 -2.16 -11.23 -10.68
CA GLU A 54 -2.75 -12.45 -11.26
C GLU A 54 -3.93 -12.10 -12.17
N ASN A 55 -4.74 -11.13 -11.74
CA ASN A 55 -5.85 -10.59 -12.53
C ASN A 55 -5.42 -9.66 -13.67
N SER A 56 -4.11 -9.48 -13.89
CA SER A 56 -3.55 -8.54 -14.88
C SER A 56 -3.95 -7.07 -14.66
N GLU A 57 -4.41 -6.71 -13.45
CA GLU A 57 -4.69 -5.31 -13.06
C GLU A 57 -3.39 -4.56 -12.72
N LEU A 58 -2.36 -5.31 -12.30
CA LEU A 58 -1.04 -4.78 -11.98
C LEU A 58 0.06 -5.62 -12.63
N SER A 59 1.22 -5.02 -12.86
CA SER A 59 2.41 -5.77 -13.25
C SER A 59 3.16 -6.27 -12.02
N TYR A 60 3.56 -7.54 -12.01
CA TYR A 60 4.42 -8.10 -10.97
C TYR A 60 5.74 -7.33 -10.80
N GLU A 61 6.25 -6.69 -11.86
CA GLU A 61 7.48 -5.91 -11.81
C GLU A 61 7.37 -4.64 -10.95
N VAL A 62 6.15 -4.14 -10.77
CA VAL A 62 5.89 -2.93 -9.98
C VAL A 62 5.46 -3.25 -8.55
N ILE A 63 5.21 -4.52 -8.22
CA ILE A 63 4.85 -4.94 -6.86
C ILE A 63 6.04 -4.71 -5.92
N PRO A 64 5.86 -3.95 -4.83
CA PRO A 64 6.89 -3.75 -3.82
C PRO A 64 7.13 -5.01 -3.00
N SER A 65 8.35 -5.18 -2.51
CA SER A 65 8.63 -6.19 -1.51
C SER A 65 7.96 -5.87 -0.18
N LEU A 66 7.68 -6.90 0.62
CA LEU A 66 7.07 -6.77 1.95
C LEU A 66 7.79 -5.73 2.82
N LYS A 67 9.13 -5.75 2.84
CA LYS A 67 9.96 -4.79 3.58
C LYS A 67 9.68 -3.33 3.21
N LYS A 68 9.30 -3.06 1.95
CA LYS A 68 8.98 -1.71 1.46
C LYS A 68 7.55 -1.29 1.80
N ILE A 69 6.66 -2.24 2.10
CA ILE A 69 5.31 -2.00 2.63
C ILE A 69 5.39 -1.77 4.15
N GLU A 70 6.28 -2.47 4.86
CA GLU A 70 6.51 -2.32 6.31
C GLU A 70 7.37 -1.12 6.73
N SER A 71 8.14 -0.51 5.80
CA SER A 71 9.11 0.58 6.09
C SER A 71 8.51 1.98 6.13
#